data_AF-A0AAV7NIF1-F1
#
_entry.id   AF-A0AAV7NIF1-F1
#
_cell.length_a   1.000
_cell.length_b   1.000
_cell.length_c   1.000
_cell.angle_alpha   90.00
_cell.angle_beta   90.00
_cell.angle_gamma   90.00
#
_symmetry.space_group_name_H-M   'P 1'
#
loop_
_entity.id
_entity.type
_entity.pdbx_description
1 polymer ?
#
loop_
_entity_poly.entity_id
_entity_poly.type
_entity_poly.pdbx_seq_one_letter_code
_entity_poly.pdbx_strand_id
1 'polypeptide(L)'
;MVQAEIREQITLFLQTNDTPDISHSLLGQTLKSVLRSSVIAISARFNALWQEKHTELEHRLKNLDAWHKQTGAWSGWKQLSVARKELKALDYHKAEYSLLQVRQKNFTGSNKADQLLVCKLQAKKSRERVVWILGSDGTEAQMDEAFAQEFELFYPTLHSSDQCEQLAVTQYLSGSRVTLLPP
;
A
#
# COMPACT_ATOMS: atom_id res chain seq x y z
N MET A 1 -11.28 25.66 -15.64
CA MET A 1 -12.58 24.99 -15.45
C MET A 1 -12.83 24.64 -13.98
N VAL A 2 -12.09 23.70 -13.38
CA VAL A 2 -12.27 23.28 -11.97
C VAL A 2 -12.18 24.45 -10.96
N GLN A 3 -11.23 25.37 -11.15
CA GLN A 3 -11.10 26.55 -10.27
C GLN A 3 -12.29 27.51 -10.34
N ALA A 4 -13.02 27.55 -11.45
CA ALA A 4 -14.20 28.41 -11.60
C ALA A 4 -15.39 27.77 -10.88
N GLU A 5 -15.61 26.46 -11.10
CA GLU A 5 -16.64 25.65 -10.44
C GLU A 5 -16.51 25.70 -8.90
N ILE A 6 -15.28 25.61 -8.38
CA ILE A 6 -15.03 25.73 -6.92
C ILE A 6 -15.31 27.15 -6.41
N ARG A 7 -14.94 28.20 -7.15
CA ARG A 7 -15.21 29.59 -6.73
C ARG A 7 -16.70 29.86 -6.68
N GLU A 8 -17.44 29.41 -7.68
CA GLU A 8 -18.89 29.54 -7.73
C GLU A 8 -19.55 28.85 -6.52
N GLN A 9 -19.12 27.63 -6.19
CA GLN A 9 -19.59 26.92 -5.01
C GLN A 9 -19.30 27.66 -3.69
N ILE A 10 -18.12 28.28 -3.56
CA ILE A 10 -17.78 29.10 -2.39
C ILE A 10 -18.70 30.32 -2.32
N THR A 11 -18.89 31.03 -3.43
CA THR A 11 -19.74 32.23 -3.49
C THR A 11 -21.19 31.89 -3.15
N LEU A 12 -21.74 30.83 -3.73
CA LEU A 12 -23.09 30.35 -3.45
C LEU A 12 -23.26 29.96 -1.97
N PHE A 13 -22.28 29.25 -1.41
CA PHE A 13 -22.29 28.84 -0.02
C PHE A 13 -22.34 30.04 0.92
N LEU A 14 -21.46 31.02 0.71
CA LEU A 14 -21.38 32.23 1.54
C LEU A 14 -22.66 33.08 1.41
N GLN A 15 -23.18 33.27 0.20
CA GLN A 15 -24.43 34.01 0.00
C GLN A 15 -25.64 33.39 0.73
N THR A 16 -25.65 32.06 0.87
CA THR A 16 -26.78 31.33 1.45
C THR A 16 -26.67 31.17 2.96
N ASN A 17 -25.45 31.05 3.49
CA ASN A 17 -25.20 30.64 4.88
C ASN A 17 -24.49 31.70 5.73
N ASP A 18 -24.05 32.82 5.17
CA ASP A 18 -23.46 33.92 5.94
C ASP A 18 -24.56 34.80 6.56
N THR A 19 -25.20 34.27 7.59
CA THR A 19 -26.22 34.97 8.40
C THR A 19 -25.64 35.37 9.75
N PRO A 20 -26.09 36.50 10.34
CA PRO A 20 -25.54 37.01 11.61
C PRO A 20 -25.69 36.04 12.80
N ASP A 21 -26.61 35.07 12.72
CA ASP A 21 -26.84 34.07 13.76
C ASP A 21 -25.81 32.92 13.77
N ILE A 22 -24.99 32.79 12.71
CA ILE A 22 -24.06 31.68 12.55
C ILE A 22 -22.66 32.10 12.96
N SER A 23 -22.05 31.33 13.87
CA SER A 23 -20.64 31.52 14.26
C SER A 23 -19.70 31.31 13.05
N HIS A 24 -18.74 32.22 12.87
CA HIS A 24 -17.71 32.09 11.83
C HIS A 24 -16.92 30.77 11.89
N SER A 25 -16.78 30.18 13.10
CA SER A 25 -16.14 28.87 13.25
C SER A 25 -16.96 27.75 12.59
N LEU A 26 -18.27 27.75 12.83
CA LEU A 26 -19.20 26.79 12.23
C LEU A 26 -19.31 26.99 10.71
N LEU A 27 -19.39 28.24 10.26
CA LEU A 27 -19.39 28.60 8.84
C LEU A 27 -18.13 28.09 8.12
N GLY A 28 -16.94 28.27 8.74
CA GLY A 28 -15.68 27.80 8.18
C GLY A 28 -15.57 26.27 8.14
N GLN A 29 -16.07 25.57 9.15
CA GLN A 29 -16.07 24.10 9.18
C GLN A 29 -17.02 23.50 8.13
N THR A 30 -18.22 24.06 8.01
CA THR A 30 -19.22 23.62 7.03
C THR A 30 -18.76 23.94 5.61
N LEU A 31 -18.20 25.12 5.35
CA LEU A 31 -17.59 25.45 4.06
C LEU A 31 -16.48 24.47 3.67
N LYS A 32 -15.58 24.12 4.60
CA LYS A 32 -14.53 23.11 4.33
C LYS A 32 -15.11 21.76 3.96
N SER A 33 -16.19 21.34 4.61
CA SER A 33 -16.89 20.08 4.31
C SER A 33 -17.48 20.09 2.90
N VAL A 34 -18.18 21.17 2.54
CA VAL A 34 -18.76 21.37 1.20
C VAL A 34 -17.68 21.41 0.11
N LEU A 35 -16.57 22.10 0.36
CA LEU A 35 -15.47 22.14 -0.58
C LEU A 35 -14.84 20.76 -0.78
N ARG A 36 -14.66 20.00 0.31
CA ARG A 36 -14.14 18.63 0.22
C ARG A 36 -15.07 17.73 -0.58
N SER A 37 -16.39 17.79 -0.34
CA SER A 37 -17.35 16.97 -1.08
C SER A 37 -17.39 17.34 -2.57
N SER A 38 -17.34 18.64 -2.89
CA SER A 38 -17.23 19.13 -4.27
C SER A 38 -15.97 18.60 -4.98
N VAL A 39 -14.81 18.69 -4.33
CA VAL A 39 -13.54 18.16 -4.88
C VAL A 39 -13.62 16.65 -5.11
N ILE A 40 -14.25 15.90 -4.21
CA ILE A 40 -14.45 14.45 -4.37
C ILE A 40 -15.36 14.17 -5.57
N ALA A 41 -16.48 14.87 -5.71
CA ALA A 41 -17.41 14.70 -6.83
C ALA A 41 -16.75 15.01 -8.18
N ILE A 42 -16.01 16.13 -8.26
CA ILE A 42 -15.25 16.50 -9.45
C ILE A 42 -14.21 15.42 -9.79
N SER A 43 -13.46 14.93 -8.79
CA SER A 43 -12.46 13.87 -8.99
C SER A 43 -13.10 12.57 -9.47
N ALA A 44 -14.26 12.18 -8.92
CA ALA A 44 -15.00 11.01 -9.36
C ALA A 44 -15.45 11.12 -10.83
N ARG A 45 -15.96 12.30 -11.23
CA ARG A 45 -16.32 12.59 -12.63
C ARG A 45 -15.13 12.45 -13.57
N PHE A 46 -13.98 13.02 -13.21
CA PHE A 46 -12.77 12.88 -14.02
C PHE A 46 -12.25 11.45 -14.08
N ASN A 47 -12.32 10.71 -12.98
CA ASN A 47 -11.94 9.30 -12.95
C ASN A 47 -12.82 8.47 -13.89
N ALA A 48 -14.14 8.72 -13.91
CA ALA A 48 -15.05 8.04 -14.81
C ALA A 48 -14.70 8.31 -16.29
N LEU A 49 -14.50 9.57 -16.67
CA LEU A 49 -14.08 9.96 -18.02
C LEU A 49 -12.72 9.35 -18.40
N TRP A 50 -11.81 9.27 -17.45
CA TRP A 50 -10.49 8.68 -17.67
C TRP A 50 -10.59 7.17 -17.93
N GLN A 51 -11.42 6.46 -17.16
CA GLN A 51 -11.69 5.03 -17.36
C GLN A 51 -12.36 4.77 -18.71
N GLU A 52 -13.36 5.58 -19.09
CA GLU A 52 -14.02 5.49 -20.39
C GLU A 52 -13.03 5.67 -21.55
N LYS A 53 -12.18 6.70 -21.48
CA LYS A 53 -11.14 6.90 -22.50
C LYS A 53 -10.13 5.76 -22.55
N HIS A 54 -9.79 5.18 -21.40
CA HIS A 54 -8.88 4.05 -21.31
C HIS A 54 -9.47 2.81 -21.99
N THR A 55 -10.71 2.46 -21.66
CA THR A 55 -11.39 1.31 -22.27
C THR A 55 -11.60 1.51 -23.77
N GLU A 56 -11.98 2.72 -24.21
CA GLU A 56 -12.10 3.07 -25.62
C GLU A 56 -10.78 2.82 -26.38
N LEU A 57 -9.64 3.28 -25.84
CA LEU A 57 -8.33 3.08 -26.45
C LEU A 57 -7.90 1.61 -26.47
N GLU A 58 -8.21 0.84 -25.43
CA GLU A 58 -7.96 -0.60 -25.40
C GLU A 58 -8.78 -1.35 -26.46
N HIS A 59 -10.07 -1.01 -26.58
CA HIS A 59 -10.94 -1.59 -27.61
C HIS A 59 -10.45 -1.23 -29.01
N ARG A 60 -10.09 0.05 -29.23
CA ARG A 60 -9.52 0.51 -30.49
C ARG A 60 -8.22 -0.21 -30.83
N LEU A 61 -7.35 -0.42 -29.85
CA LEU A 61 -6.09 -1.14 -30.03
C LEU A 61 -6.34 -2.60 -30.41
N LYS A 62 -7.26 -3.29 -29.73
CA LYS A 62 -7.64 -4.68 -30.05
C LYS A 62 -8.18 -4.81 -31.47
N ASN A 63 -9.04 -3.88 -31.90
CA ASN A 63 -9.61 -3.88 -33.24
C ASN A 63 -8.55 -3.60 -34.32
N LEU A 64 -7.66 -2.64 -34.08
CA LEU A 64 -6.55 -2.33 -34.99
C LEU A 64 -5.53 -3.48 -35.05
N ASP A 65 -5.23 -4.15 -33.94
CA ASP A 65 -4.36 -5.33 -33.90
C ASP A 65 -4.97 -6.48 -34.72
N ALA A 66 -6.28 -6.73 -34.58
CA ALA A 66 -6.98 -7.75 -35.34
C ALA A 66 -6.98 -7.44 -36.85
N TRP A 67 -7.29 -6.19 -37.22
CA TRP A 67 -7.27 -5.74 -38.61
C TRP A 67 -5.86 -5.82 -39.21
N HIS A 68 -4.84 -5.35 -38.49
CA HIS A 68 -3.45 -5.41 -38.94
C HIS A 68 -2.97 -6.86 -39.13
N LYS A 69 -3.34 -7.79 -38.24
CA LYS A 69 -3.03 -9.22 -38.39
C LYS A 69 -3.66 -9.84 -39.64
N GLN A 70 -4.83 -9.35 -40.06
CA GLN A 70 -5.52 -9.85 -41.25
C GLN A 70 -5.01 -9.22 -42.55
N THR A 71 -4.71 -7.92 -42.55
CA THR A 71 -4.41 -7.16 -43.77
C THR A 71 -2.90 -6.96 -44.01
N GLY A 72 -2.07 -7.00 -42.96
CA GLY A 72 -0.61 -6.75 -43.05
C GLY A 72 -0.23 -5.33 -43.52
N ALA A 73 -1.18 -4.40 -43.54
CA ALA A 73 -0.99 -3.08 -44.11
C ALA A 73 -0.18 -2.13 -43.20
N TRP A 74 0.82 -1.46 -43.77
CA TRP A 74 1.68 -0.49 -43.08
C TRP A 74 0.90 0.70 -42.46
N SER A 75 -0.22 1.09 -43.09
CA SER A 75 -1.13 2.11 -42.56
C SER A 75 -1.75 1.71 -41.22
N GLY A 76 -2.06 0.42 -41.03
CA GLY A 76 -2.57 -0.13 -39.76
C GLY A 76 -1.53 -0.07 -38.66
N TRP A 77 -0.27 -0.39 -38.99
CA TRP A 77 0.84 -0.31 -38.04
C TRP A 77 1.04 1.10 -37.50
N LYS A 78 0.94 2.12 -38.36
CA LYS A 78 1.08 3.52 -37.94
C LYS A 78 -0.04 3.94 -36.99
N GLN A 79 -1.29 3.60 -37.29
CA GLN A 79 -2.43 3.90 -36.41
C GLN A 79 -2.33 3.16 -35.07
N LEU A 80 -1.85 1.92 -35.10
CA LEU A 80 -1.62 1.10 -33.92
C LEU A 80 -0.52 1.68 -33.02
N SER A 81 0.57 2.14 -33.63
CA SER A 81 1.66 2.81 -32.91
C SER A 81 1.19 4.09 -32.22
N VAL A 82 0.32 4.87 -32.87
CA VAL A 82 -0.30 6.08 -32.27
C VAL A 82 -1.19 5.71 -31.09
N ALA A 83 -2.15 4.79 -31.28
CA ALA A 83 -3.05 4.35 -30.20
C ALA A 83 -2.28 3.79 -28.99
N ARG A 84 -1.21 3.02 -29.24
CA ARG A 84 -0.34 2.49 -28.19
C ARG A 84 0.43 3.58 -27.45
N LYS A 85 0.87 4.64 -28.14
CA LYS A 85 1.52 5.80 -27.51
C LYS A 85 0.54 6.57 -26.63
N GLU A 86 -0.69 6.78 -27.10
CA GLU A 86 -1.75 7.45 -26.34
C GLU A 86 -2.10 6.69 -25.06
N LEU A 87 -2.25 5.36 -25.15
CA LEU A 87 -2.50 4.51 -23.98
C LEU A 87 -1.34 4.59 -22.97
N LYS A 88 -0.09 4.45 -23.45
CA LYS A 88 1.09 4.60 -22.60
C LYS A 88 1.15 5.96 -21.91
N ALA A 89 0.80 7.05 -22.60
CA ALA A 89 0.78 8.38 -22.00
C ALA A 89 -0.21 8.46 -20.84
N LEU A 90 -1.36 7.81 -20.94
CA LEU A 90 -2.32 7.69 -19.83
C LEU A 90 -1.71 6.90 -18.66
N ASP A 91 -1.10 5.74 -18.94
CA ASP A 91 -0.45 4.92 -17.92
C ASP A 91 0.67 5.66 -17.19
N TYR A 92 1.48 6.44 -17.92
CA TYR A 92 2.53 7.27 -17.34
C TYR A 92 1.96 8.31 -16.36
N HIS A 93 0.87 8.98 -16.72
CA HIS A 93 0.22 9.94 -15.83
C HIS A 93 -0.30 9.27 -14.54
N LYS A 94 -0.83 8.04 -14.64
CA LYS A 94 -1.27 7.27 -13.48
C LYS A 94 -0.09 6.83 -12.59
N ALA A 95 1.02 6.44 -13.20
CA ALA A 95 2.26 6.08 -12.50
C ALA A 95 2.87 7.30 -11.78
N GLU A 96 2.92 8.45 -12.45
CA GLU A 96 3.39 9.71 -11.88
C GLU A 96 2.54 10.13 -10.67
N TYR A 97 1.21 10.07 -10.81
CA TYR A 97 0.30 10.36 -9.71
C TYR A 97 0.51 9.41 -8.52
N SER A 98 0.69 8.12 -8.79
CA SER A 98 0.98 7.12 -7.75
C SER A 98 2.30 7.42 -7.03
N LEU A 99 3.33 7.84 -7.76
CA LEU A 99 4.61 8.25 -7.20
C LEU A 99 4.46 9.49 -6.31
N LEU A 100 3.67 10.48 -6.73
CA LEU A 100 3.36 11.67 -5.93
C LEU A 100 2.63 11.30 -4.64
N GLN A 101 1.66 10.38 -4.69
CA GLN A 101 0.98 9.89 -3.49
C GLN A 101 1.94 9.21 -2.50
N VAL A 102 2.87 8.39 -2.99
CA VAL A 102 3.90 7.76 -2.15
C VAL A 102 4.78 8.82 -1.50
N ARG A 103 5.25 9.80 -2.27
CA ARG A 103 6.04 10.93 -1.74
C ARG A 103 5.27 11.71 -0.69
N GLN A 104 4.00 12.01 -0.93
CA GLN A 104 3.14 12.70 0.01
C GLN A 104 2.98 11.90 1.31
N LYS A 105 2.70 10.58 1.22
CA LYS A 105 2.61 9.70 2.40
C LYS A 105 3.90 9.73 3.22
N ASN A 106 5.05 9.62 2.55
CA ASN A 106 6.36 9.67 3.19
C ASN A 106 6.63 11.02 3.86
N PHE A 107 6.23 12.13 3.23
CA PHE A 107 6.37 13.47 3.81
C PHE A 107 5.43 13.71 5.00
N THR A 108 4.15 13.30 4.90
CA THR A 108 3.22 13.37 6.03
C THR A 108 3.65 12.49 7.20
N GLY A 109 4.36 11.39 6.92
CA GLY A 109 5.01 10.55 7.91
C GLY A 109 6.31 11.15 8.48
N SER A 110 6.93 12.16 7.85
CA SER A 110 8.23 12.70 8.29
C SER A 110 8.14 13.62 9.51
N ASN A 111 6.95 14.11 9.87
CA ASN A 111 6.72 14.73 11.18
C ASN A 111 6.77 13.69 12.33
N LYS A 112 6.81 12.40 11.96
CA LYS A 112 7.24 11.28 12.81
C LYS A 112 8.55 10.76 12.23
N ALA A 113 9.66 11.46 12.42
CA ALA A 113 11.00 10.95 12.08
C ALA A 113 11.18 9.49 12.56
N ASP A 114 10.52 9.16 13.68
CA ASP A 114 10.37 7.84 14.26
C ASP A 114 9.76 6.79 13.33
N GLN A 115 8.80 7.07 12.44
CA GLN A 115 8.21 6.02 11.59
C GLN A 115 9.17 5.54 10.51
N LEU A 116 9.84 6.46 9.81
CA LEU A 116 10.84 6.09 8.80
C LEU A 116 12.06 5.44 9.47
N LEU A 117 12.45 5.93 10.65
CA LEU A 117 13.47 5.30 11.48
C LEU A 117 13.03 3.91 11.97
N VAL A 118 11.80 3.72 12.43
CA VAL A 118 11.24 2.43 12.87
C VAL A 118 11.18 1.45 11.71
N CYS A 119 10.73 1.87 10.52
CA CYS A 119 10.78 1.00 9.33
C CYS A 119 12.21 0.61 8.97
N LYS A 120 13.17 1.55 8.99
CA LYS A 120 14.59 1.27 8.78
C LYS A 120 15.17 0.35 9.86
N LEU A 121 14.82 0.56 11.13
CA LEU A 121 15.24 -0.26 12.26
C LEU A 121 14.63 -1.65 12.21
N GLN A 122 13.37 -1.80 11.81
CA GLN A 122 12.71 -3.09 11.61
C GLN A 122 13.35 -3.85 10.45
N ALA A 123 13.60 -3.17 9.31
CA ALA A 123 14.30 -3.76 8.17
C ALA A 123 15.77 -4.10 8.48
N LYS A 124 16.43 -3.31 9.34
CA LYS A 124 17.77 -3.59 9.85
C LYS A 124 17.74 -4.78 10.81
N LYS A 125 16.86 -4.79 11.81
CA LYS A 125 16.63 -5.91 12.73
C LYS A 125 16.26 -7.20 12.02
N SER A 126 15.51 -7.15 10.91
CA SER A 126 15.19 -8.37 10.15
C SER A 126 16.39 -8.89 9.36
N ARG A 127 17.29 -8.02 8.89
CA ARG A 127 18.53 -8.40 8.19
C ARG A 127 19.63 -8.86 9.14
N GLU A 128 19.71 -8.24 10.32
CA GLU A 128 20.70 -8.53 11.36
C GLU A 128 20.20 -9.57 12.37
N ARG A 129 18.99 -10.11 12.20
CA ARG A 129 18.52 -11.25 12.98
C ARG A 129 19.32 -12.46 12.55
N VAL A 130 20.46 -12.66 13.19
CA VAL A 130 21.21 -13.89 13.02
C VAL A 130 20.56 -14.97 13.87
N VAL A 131 20.10 -16.02 13.19
CA VAL A 131 19.54 -17.22 13.78
C VAL A 131 20.70 -18.20 13.92
N TRP A 132 21.53 -17.99 14.94
CA TRP A 132 22.52 -18.99 15.35
C TRP A 132 21.83 -19.99 16.26
N ILE A 133 22.04 -21.28 15.99
CA ILE A 133 21.53 -22.37 16.81
C ILE A 133 22.71 -23.32 17.09
N LEU A 134 22.73 -23.90 18.28
CA LEU A 134 23.72 -24.89 18.68
C LEU A 134 23.34 -26.23 18.03
N GLY A 135 24.19 -26.76 17.15
CA GLY A 135 24.05 -28.10 16.61
C GLY A 135 24.25 -29.18 17.68
N SER A 136 23.90 -30.43 17.38
CA SER A 136 24.02 -31.55 18.33
C SER A 136 25.45 -31.80 18.82
N ASP A 137 26.44 -31.34 18.04
CA ASP A 137 27.87 -31.52 18.27
C ASP A 137 28.51 -30.34 19.04
N GLY A 138 27.70 -29.37 19.48
CA GLY A 138 28.14 -28.20 20.24
C GLY A 138 28.71 -27.06 19.39
N THR A 139 28.62 -27.16 18.06
CA THR A 139 29.05 -26.13 17.11
C THR A 139 27.90 -25.18 16.75
N GLU A 140 28.19 -23.89 16.62
CA GLU A 140 27.22 -22.88 16.21
C GLU A 140 27.03 -22.95 14.68
N ALA A 141 25.81 -23.28 14.24
CA ALA A 141 25.45 -23.33 12.82
C ALA A 141 24.65 -22.08 12.42
N GLN A 142 25.00 -21.49 11.28
CA GLN A 142 24.24 -20.41 10.65
C GLN A 142 23.05 -21.00 9.87
N MET A 143 21.94 -20.26 9.82
CA MET A 143 20.72 -20.67 9.13
C MET A 143 20.86 -20.63 7.59
N ASP A 144 21.60 -21.61 7.04
CA ASP A 144 21.78 -21.91 5.61
C ASP A 144 21.10 -23.26 5.26
N GLU A 145 21.21 -23.75 4.02
CA GLU A 145 20.61 -25.04 3.60
C GLU A 145 21.01 -26.24 4.50
N ALA A 146 22.19 -26.16 5.14
CA ALA A 146 22.65 -27.13 6.15
C ALA A 146 21.76 -27.15 7.41
N PHE A 147 21.17 -26.02 7.80
CA PHE A 147 20.24 -25.94 8.93
C PHE A 147 18.95 -26.70 8.67
N ALA A 148 18.39 -26.62 7.46
CA ALA A 148 17.16 -27.35 7.14
C ALA A 148 17.36 -28.86 7.30
N GLN A 149 18.53 -29.37 6.91
CA GLN A 149 18.89 -30.78 7.04
C GLN A 149 19.09 -31.19 8.51
N GLU A 150 19.82 -30.39 9.29
CA GLU A 150 20.06 -30.68 10.71
C GLU A 150 18.78 -30.56 11.55
N PHE A 151 17.90 -29.61 11.21
CA PHE A 151 16.58 -29.47 11.82
C PHE A 151 15.67 -30.65 11.48
N GLU A 152 15.67 -31.13 10.23
CA GLU A 152 14.93 -32.35 9.86
C GLU A 152 15.42 -33.60 10.60
N LEU A 153 16.71 -33.67 10.95
CA LEU A 153 17.27 -34.77 11.73
C LEU A 153 16.97 -34.65 13.24
N PHE A 154 16.90 -33.42 13.77
CA PHE A 154 16.61 -33.16 15.19
C PHE A 154 15.11 -33.25 15.54
N TYR A 155 14.24 -32.88 14.60
CA TYR A 155 12.79 -32.82 14.82
C TYR A 155 12.16 -34.18 15.26
N PRO A 156 12.53 -35.33 14.68
CA PRO A 156 12.05 -36.63 15.12
C PRO A 156 12.54 -36.99 16.52
N THR A 157 13.77 -36.63 16.89
CA THR A 157 14.36 -36.90 18.21
C THR A 157 13.63 -36.14 19.32
N LEU A 158 13.18 -34.92 19.02
CA LEU A 158 12.38 -34.10 19.95
C LEU A 158 11.03 -34.75 20.28
N HIS A 159 10.42 -35.42 19.31
CA HIS A 159 9.14 -36.12 19.46
C HIS A 159 9.26 -37.60 19.82
N SER A 160 10.47 -38.16 19.74
CA SER A 160 10.76 -39.53 20.20
C SER A 160 10.97 -39.58 21.72
N SER A 161 11.29 -38.45 22.33
CA SER A 161 11.41 -38.27 23.78
C SER A 161 10.08 -37.93 24.45
N ASP A 162 9.01 -38.68 24.14
CA ASP A 162 7.70 -38.56 24.80
C ASP A 162 7.67 -39.23 26.19
N GLN A 163 8.78 -39.16 26.92
CA GLN A 163 8.82 -39.35 28.38
C GLN A 163 9.33 -38.08 29.02
N CYS A 164 8.58 -36.99 28.85
CA CYS A 164 8.72 -35.82 29.70
C CYS A 164 8.21 -36.20 31.10
N GLU A 165 9.15 -36.45 32.03
CA GLU A 165 8.82 -36.64 33.45
C GLU A 165 8.10 -35.38 33.96
N GLN A 166 6.77 -35.47 34.07
CA GLN A 166 5.86 -34.37 34.46
C GLN A 166 6.27 -33.71 35.80
N LEU A 167 7.04 -34.40 36.63
CA LEU A 167 7.61 -33.89 37.89
C LEU A 167 8.63 -32.77 37.68
N ALA A 168 9.48 -32.85 36.65
CA ALA A 168 10.49 -31.81 36.39
C ALA A 168 9.86 -30.51 35.87
N VAL A 169 8.81 -30.64 35.04
CA VAL A 169 8.08 -29.50 34.47
C VAL A 169 7.29 -28.75 35.55
N THR A 170 6.61 -29.48 36.43
CA THR A 170 5.85 -28.87 37.53
C THR A 170 6.78 -28.17 38.54
N GLN A 171 7.95 -28.74 38.82
CA GLN A 171 8.97 -28.10 39.66
C GLN A 171 9.51 -26.80 39.04
N TYR A 172 9.80 -26.78 37.73
CA TYR A 172 10.24 -25.58 37.02
C TYR A 172 9.15 -24.48 36.98
N LEU A 173 7.89 -24.86 36.74
CA LEU A 173 6.76 -23.92 36.71
C LEU A 173 6.44 -23.34 38.09
N SER A 174 6.65 -24.09 39.18
CA SER A 174 6.42 -23.60 40.54
C SER A 174 7.37 -22.45 40.96
N GLY A 175 8.55 -22.35 40.34
CA GLY A 175 9.52 -21.28 40.59
C GLY A 175 9.27 -20.00 39.79
N SER A 176 8.39 -20.05 38.78
CA SER A 176 8.18 -18.94 37.85
C SER A 176 6.98 -18.11 38.29
N ARG A 177 7.23 -16.94 38.90
CA ARG A 177 6.17 -15.95 39.16
C ARG A 177 5.70 -15.36 37.82
N VAL A 178 4.64 -15.93 37.26
CA VAL A 178 3.90 -15.32 36.16
C VAL A 178 3.23 -14.06 36.69
N THR A 179 3.84 -12.90 36.46
CA THR A 179 3.16 -11.62 36.64
C THR A 179 2.12 -11.48 35.54
N LEU A 180 0.85 -11.73 35.89
CA LEU A 180 -0.27 -11.38 35.05
C LEU A 180 -0.33 -9.85 34.95
N LEU A 181 -0.26 -9.32 33.72
CA LEU A 181 -0.51 -7.91 33.46
C LEU A 181 -1.98 -7.60 33.81
N PRO A 182 -2.25 -6.47 34.49
CA PRO A 182 -3.61 -6.09 34.85
C PRO A 182 -4.47 -5.79 33.60
N PRO A 183 -5.81 -5.89 33.73
CA PRO A 183 -6.76 -5.77 32.63
C PRO A 183 -6.77 -4.38 31.97
#